data_AF-A0A2A9EQ68-F1
#
_entry.id   AF-A0A2A9EQ68-F1
#
_cell.length_a   1.000
_cell.length_b   1.000
_cell.length_c   1.000
_cell.angle_alpha   90.00
_cell.angle_beta   90.00
_cell.angle_gamma   90.00
#
_symmetry.space_group_name_H-M   'P 1'
#
loop_
_entity.id
_entity.type
_entity.pdbx_description
1 polymer ?
#
loop_
_entity_poly.entity_id
_entity_poly.type
_entity_poly.pdbx_seq_one_letter_code
_entity_poly.pdbx_strand_id
1 'polypeptide(L)'
;MTAAGDMLNQVVPTLVRVARRPGGLLLAAAGGAVGIFALLAFLLGTRGTTWTSWIPLALALVLAVPVVVLAVRRARLQTQTQDLHLRHTVVGTTGSEVVVVDSHGQDPSRYALQDEVDTLNAAMAEGAVRTARFLPRVEAAQRAALVAAGGKVRAPYLADDLRVTIVALLGTLAAIPLGTLGAIVTAVLLVVG
;
A
#
# COMPACT_ATOMS: atom_id res chain seq x y z
N MET A 1 19.21 12.83 -31.72
CA MET A 1 18.38 11.74 -31.14
C MET A 1 19.35 10.75 -30.52
N THR A 2 19.46 10.70 -29.18
CA THR A 2 20.49 9.92 -28.49
C THR A 2 19.90 8.61 -27.96
N ALA A 3 20.59 7.50 -28.14
CA ALA A 3 20.18 6.16 -27.70
C ALA A 3 19.85 6.08 -26.18
N ALA A 4 20.35 7.03 -25.39
CA ALA A 4 20.01 7.20 -23.98
C ALA A 4 18.55 7.62 -23.74
N GLY A 5 17.95 8.40 -24.66
CA GLY A 5 16.56 8.83 -24.59
C GLY A 5 15.59 7.67 -24.83
N ASP A 6 15.88 6.79 -25.78
CA ASP A 6 15.06 5.60 -26.05
C ASP A 6 15.18 4.55 -24.96
N MET A 7 16.37 4.34 -24.38
CA MET A 7 16.52 3.44 -23.22
C MET A 7 15.77 3.96 -21.98
N LEU A 8 15.79 5.27 -21.71
CA LEU A 8 14.99 5.86 -20.62
C LEU A 8 13.48 5.68 -20.89
N ASN A 9 13.03 5.89 -22.12
CA ASN A 9 11.61 5.77 -22.47
C ASN A 9 11.10 4.31 -22.47
N GLN A 10 11.99 3.31 -22.50
CA GLN A 10 11.65 1.89 -22.42
C GLN A 10 11.78 1.34 -20.99
N VAL A 11 12.78 1.81 -20.23
CA VAL A 11 13.02 1.38 -18.85
C VAL A 11 11.96 1.96 -17.90
N VAL A 12 11.53 3.20 -18.11
CA VAL A 12 10.48 3.85 -17.31
C VAL A 12 9.14 3.09 -17.34
N PRO A 13 8.53 2.77 -18.50
CA PRO A 13 7.26 2.03 -18.52
C PRO A 13 7.40 0.58 -18.02
N THR A 14 8.59 -0.03 -18.15
CA THR A 14 8.85 -1.38 -17.64
C THR A 14 8.98 -1.37 -16.11
N LEU A 15 9.71 -0.41 -15.54
CA LEU A 15 9.77 -0.16 -14.09
C LEU A 15 8.39 0.22 -13.53
N VAL A 16 7.62 1.05 -14.25
CA VAL A 16 6.26 1.43 -13.85
C VAL A 16 5.29 0.24 -13.92
N ARG A 17 5.44 -0.69 -14.87
CA ARG A 17 4.65 -1.92 -14.91
C ARG A 17 5.01 -2.90 -13.79
N VAL A 18 6.29 -3.01 -13.44
CA VAL A 18 6.76 -3.84 -12.32
C VAL A 18 6.32 -3.23 -10.98
N ALA A 19 6.38 -1.91 -10.84
CA ALA A 19 5.92 -1.18 -9.66
C ALA A 19 4.39 -1.12 -9.49
N ARG A 20 3.59 -1.40 -10.53
CA ARG A 20 2.12 -1.44 -10.47
C ARG A 20 1.52 -2.77 -9.99
N ARG A 21 2.28 -3.87 -10.01
CA ARG A 21 1.82 -5.20 -9.55
C ARG A 21 2.30 -5.70 -8.17
N PRO A 22 3.15 -5.00 -7.39
CA PRO A 22 3.82 -5.61 -6.24
C PRO A 22 2.85 -6.06 -5.16
N GLY A 23 1.76 -5.31 -4.94
CA GLY A 23 0.75 -5.67 -3.94
C GLY A 23 0.03 -6.99 -4.22
N GLY A 24 -0.13 -7.38 -5.50
CA GLY A 24 -0.79 -8.65 -5.85
C GLY A 24 0.09 -9.86 -5.66
N LEU A 25 1.35 -9.78 -6.09
CA LEU A 25 2.31 -10.86 -5.90
C LEU A 25 2.64 -11.04 -4.41
N LEU A 26 2.79 -9.96 -3.66
CA LEU A 26 3.03 -10.01 -2.22
C LEU A 26 1.86 -10.65 -1.47
N LEU A 27 0.61 -10.29 -1.80
CA LEU A 27 -0.58 -10.92 -1.22
C LEU A 27 -0.71 -12.39 -1.62
N ALA A 28 -0.39 -12.75 -2.87
CA ALA A 28 -0.44 -14.14 -3.32
C ALA A 28 0.63 -14.99 -2.62
N ALA A 29 1.86 -14.48 -2.49
CA ALA A 29 2.95 -15.15 -1.80
C ALA A 29 2.66 -15.31 -0.30
N ALA A 30 2.25 -14.22 0.37
CA ALA A 30 1.90 -14.25 1.79
C ALA A 30 0.67 -15.11 2.07
N GLY A 31 -0.39 -14.98 1.26
CA GLY A 31 -1.60 -15.80 1.36
C GLY A 31 -1.31 -17.27 1.11
N GLY A 32 -0.44 -17.60 0.15
CA GLY A 32 0.03 -18.96 -0.10
C GLY A 32 0.79 -19.53 1.09
N ALA A 33 1.79 -18.80 1.60
CA ALA A 33 2.59 -19.24 2.75
C ALA A 33 1.73 -19.45 4.01
N VAL A 34 0.90 -18.47 4.36
CA VAL A 34 0.01 -18.55 5.52
C VAL A 34 -1.08 -19.61 5.32
N GLY A 35 -1.62 -19.74 4.12
CA GLY A 35 -2.64 -20.74 3.80
C GLY A 35 -2.11 -22.18 3.91
N ILE A 36 -0.90 -22.44 3.39
CA ILE A 36 -0.23 -23.74 3.55
C ILE A 36 0.03 -24.00 5.04
N PHE A 37 0.55 -23.01 5.78
CA PHE A 37 0.79 -23.15 7.20
C PHE A 37 -0.50 -23.49 7.98
N ALA A 38 -1.58 -22.76 7.73
CA ALA A 38 -2.88 -22.98 8.37
C ALA A 38 -3.43 -24.38 8.06
N LEU A 39 -3.29 -24.85 6.81
CA LEU A 39 -3.75 -26.17 6.39
C LEU A 39 -2.97 -27.29 7.10
N LEU A 40 -1.64 -27.19 7.15
CA LEU A 40 -0.81 -28.15 7.88
C LEU A 40 -1.11 -28.13 9.37
N ALA A 41 -1.30 -26.95 9.96
CA ALA A 41 -1.63 -26.80 11.37
C ALA A 41 -3.00 -27.39 11.71
N PHE A 42 -3.98 -27.24 10.82
CA PHE A 42 -5.29 -27.85 10.96
C PHE A 42 -5.22 -29.39 10.89
N LEU A 43 -4.43 -29.93 9.96
CA LEU A 43 -4.17 -31.37 9.88
C LEU A 43 -3.49 -31.89 11.14
N LEU A 44 -2.54 -31.15 11.70
CA LEU A 44 -1.88 -31.52 12.96
C LEU A 44 -2.88 -31.53 14.13
N GLY A 45 -3.76 -30.53 14.22
CA GLY A 45 -4.79 -30.44 15.25
C GLY A 45 -5.82 -31.58 15.20
N THR A 46 -6.15 -32.06 14.01
CA THR A 46 -7.11 -33.17 13.83
C THR A 46 -6.51 -34.56 14.05
N ARG A 47 -5.19 -34.72 13.87
CA ARG A 47 -4.47 -35.98 14.14
C ARG A 47 -3.91 -36.07 15.55
N GLY A 48 -3.59 -34.93 16.16
CA GLY A 48 -3.04 -34.87 17.51
C GLY A 48 -4.05 -35.24 18.58
N THR A 49 -3.62 -36.00 19.58
CA THR A 49 -4.43 -36.34 20.76
C THR A 49 -4.35 -35.26 21.85
N THR A 50 -3.39 -34.33 21.73
CA THR A 50 -3.11 -33.30 22.74
C THR A 50 -3.62 -31.93 22.29
N TRP A 51 -4.09 -31.12 23.23
CA TRP A 51 -4.55 -29.75 22.99
C TRP A 51 -3.48 -28.84 22.35
N THR A 52 -2.19 -29.13 22.58
CA THR A 52 -1.05 -28.38 22.05
C THR A 52 -0.94 -28.44 20.52
N SER A 53 -1.54 -29.45 19.89
CA SER A 53 -1.59 -29.59 18.42
C SER A 53 -2.33 -28.44 17.72
N TRP A 54 -3.15 -27.68 18.46
CA TRP A 54 -3.88 -26.52 17.96
C TRP A 54 -3.08 -25.21 18.01
N ILE A 55 -1.92 -25.18 18.70
CA ILE A 55 -1.09 -23.97 18.84
C ILE A 55 -0.61 -23.45 17.47
N PRO A 56 -0.11 -24.29 16.55
CA PRO A 56 0.29 -23.81 15.23
C PRO A 56 -0.88 -23.21 14.44
N LEU A 57 -2.11 -23.71 14.66
CA LEU A 57 -3.29 -23.20 13.96
C LEU A 57 -3.64 -21.80 14.47
N ALA A 58 -3.63 -21.61 15.80
CA ALA A 58 -3.83 -20.30 16.39
C ALA A 58 -2.80 -19.28 15.86
N LEU A 59 -1.53 -19.68 15.73
CA LEU A 59 -0.46 -18.83 15.22
C LEU A 59 -0.64 -18.49 13.73
N ALA A 60 -1.09 -19.46 12.92
CA ALA A 60 -1.43 -19.23 11.52
C ALA A 60 -2.61 -18.25 11.37
N LEU A 61 -3.63 -18.35 12.23
CA LEU A 61 -4.76 -17.41 12.23
C LEU A 61 -4.32 -15.99 12.58
N VAL A 62 -3.42 -15.82 13.55
CA VAL A 62 -2.85 -14.50 13.90
C VAL A 62 -2.08 -13.92 12.72
N LEU A 63 -1.27 -14.72 12.02
CA LEU A 63 -0.55 -14.30 10.82
C LEU A 63 -1.47 -13.97 9.65
N ALA A 64 -2.66 -14.59 9.57
CA ALA A 64 -3.64 -14.29 8.52
C ALA A 64 -4.25 -12.89 8.66
N VAL A 65 -4.35 -12.35 9.88
CA VAL A 65 -4.96 -11.03 10.14
C VAL A 65 -4.38 -9.92 9.27
N PRO A 66 -3.05 -9.63 9.27
CA PRO A 66 -2.50 -8.56 8.44
C PRO A 66 -2.70 -8.80 6.94
N VAL A 67 -2.62 -10.06 6.48
CA VAL A 67 -2.82 -10.43 5.07
C VAL A 67 -4.25 -10.14 4.62
N VAL A 68 -5.23 -10.52 5.43
CA VAL A 68 -6.65 -10.29 5.17
C VAL A 68 -6.96 -8.79 5.21
N VAL A 69 -6.44 -8.05 6.19
CA VAL A 69 -6.64 -6.60 6.28
C VAL A 69 -6.11 -5.89 5.03
N LEU A 70 -4.90 -6.25 4.58
CA LEU A 70 -4.31 -5.69 3.36
C LEU A 70 -5.12 -6.06 2.10
N ALA A 71 -5.59 -7.31 2.02
CA ALA A 71 -6.43 -7.78 0.91
C ALA A 71 -7.77 -7.04 0.84
N VAL A 72 -8.46 -6.85 1.97
CA VAL A 72 -9.73 -6.13 2.05
C VAL A 72 -9.54 -4.65 1.70
N ARG A 73 -8.51 -4.00 2.23
CA ARG A 73 -8.20 -2.59 1.88
C ARG A 73 -7.92 -2.44 0.39
N ARG A 74 -7.15 -3.37 -0.19
CA ARG A 74 -6.88 -3.37 -1.63
C ARG A 74 -8.15 -3.57 -2.46
N ALA A 75 -9.03 -4.49 -2.06
CA ALA A 75 -10.30 -4.72 -2.74
C ALA A 75 -11.19 -3.47 -2.71
N ARG A 76 -11.31 -2.80 -1.55
CA ARG A 76 -12.06 -1.54 -1.41
C ARG A 76 -11.52 -0.44 -2.31
N LEU A 77 -10.19 -0.29 -2.37
CA LEU A 77 -9.53 0.70 -3.25
C LEU A 77 -9.78 0.39 -4.74
N GLN A 78 -9.80 -0.89 -5.13
CA GLN A 78 -10.08 -1.30 -6.51
C GLN A 78 -11.54 -1.01 -6.90
N THR A 79 -12.50 -1.24 -6.01
CA THR A 79 -13.92 -0.92 -6.26
C THR A 79 -14.11 0.59 -6.42
N GLN A 80 -13.51 1.42 -5.55
CA GLN A 80 -13.63 2.88 -5.64
C GLN A 80 -12.93 3.47 -6.87
N THR A 81 -11.82 2.86 -7.32
CA THR A 81 -11.11 3.32 -8.52
C THR A 81 -11.72 2.81 -9.82
N GLN A 82 -12.45 1.70 -9.82
CA GLN A 82 -13.23 1.24 -10.97
C GLN A 82 -14.30 2.27 -11.37
N ASP A 83 -14.97 2.88 -10.40
CA ASP A 83 -15.95 3.96 -10.66
C ASP A 83 -15.29 5.23 -11.23
N LEU A 84 -14.01 5.47 -10.93
CA LEU A 84 -13.22 6.57 -11.50
C LEU A 84 -12.70 6.27 -12.92
N HIS A 85 -12.42 5.01 -13.26
CA HIS A 85 -11.95 4.62 -14.61
C HIS A 85 -13.03 4.81 -15.68
N LEU A 86 -14.31 4.82 -15.30
CA LEU A 86 -15.41 5.19 -16.21
C LEU A 86 -15.45 6.69 -16.55
N ARG A 87 -14.77 7.55 -15.77
CA ARG A 87 -14.68 9.00 -16.01
C ARG A 87 -13.35 9.47 -16.59
N HIS A 88 -12.34 8.61 -16.62
CA HIS A 88 -11.05 8.90 -17.25
C HIS A 88 -10.89 8.10 -18.55
N THR A 89 -11.75 8.40 -19.53
CA THR A 89 -11.32 8.35 -20.93
C THR A 89 -10.17 9.35 -21.04
N VAL A 90 -8.94 8.83 -20.98
CA VAL A 90 -7.75 9.57 -21.38
C VAL A 90 -7.96 9.94 -22.84
N VAL A 91 -8.44 11.17 -23.07
CA VAL A 91 -8.25 11.84 -24.34
C VAL A 91 -6.73 11.93 -24.49
N GLY A 92 -6.19 11.03 -25.31
CA GLY A 92 -4.85 11.19 -25.85
C GLY A 92 -4.88 12.46 -26.70
N THR A 93 -4.54 13.60 -26.08
CA THR A 93 -4.31 14.83 -26.81
C THR A 93 -2.97 14.68 -27.49
N THR A 94 -3.04 14.33 -28.77
CA THR A 94 -2.00 14.59 -29.76
C THR A 94 -1.46 16.01 -29.55
N GLY A 95 -0.15 16.11 -29.33
CA GLY A 95 0.66 17.34 -29.33
C GLY A 95 -0.06 18.68 -29.17
N SER A 96 -0.10 19.20 -27.95
CA SER A 96 0.18 20.62 -27.69
C SER A 96 0.32 20.84 -26.19
N GLU A 97 1.47 21.39 -25.86
CA GLU A 97 1.83 21.99 -24.59
C GLU A 97 0.74 22.96 -24.12
N VAL A 98 0.10 22.68 -22.98
CA VAL A 98 -0.80 23.63 -22.32
C VAL A 98 -0.03 24.31 -21.20
N VAL A 99 0.63 25.42 -21.56
CA VAL A 99 1.10 26.41 -20.60
C VAL A 99 -0.11 27.27 -20.22
N VAL A 100 -0.58 27.15 -18.98
CA VAL A 100 -1.55 28.09 -18.43
C VAL A 100 -0.79 29.36 -18.04
N VAL A 101 -0.79 30.35 -18.93
CA VAL A 101 -0.24 31.69 -18.67
C VAL A 101 -1.39 32.56 -18.15
N ASP A 102 -1.38 32.83 -16.85
CA ASP A 102 -2.26 33.84 -16.24
C ASP A 102 -1.76 35.25 -16.59
N SER A 103 -2.71 36.15 -16.89
CA SER A 103 -2.48 37.42 -17.60
C SER A 103 -2.02 38.60 -16.74
N HIS A 104 -1.28 38.37 -15.65
CA HIS A 104 -0.72 39.45 -14.83
C HIS A 104 0.79 39.29 -14.74
N GLY A 105 1.54 40.30 -15.22
CA GLY A 105 2.99 40.31 -15.39
C GLY A 105 3.79 40.30 -14.08
N GLN A 106 3.63 39.24 -13.29
CA GLN A 106 4.35 38.96 -12.06
C GLN A 106 4.61 37.45 -12.00
N ASP A 107 5.88 37.04 -11.92
CA ASP A 107 6.32 35.64 -12.06
C ASP A 107 5.44 34.65 -11.28
N PRO A 108 4.53 33.89 -11.94
CA PRO A 108 3.57 33.01 -11.28
C PRO A 108 4.25 31.80 -10.66
N SER A 109 5.43 31.43 -11.17
CA SER A 109 6.25 30.34 -10.65
C SER A 109 6.74 30.60 -9.23
N ARG A 110 7.11 31.85 -8.88
CA ARG A 110 7.56 32.19 -7.53
C ARG A 110 6.43 32.18 -6.52
N TYR A 111 5.25 32.70 -6.86
CA TYR A 111 4.10 32.67 -5.95
C TYR A 111 3.57 31.26 -5.74
N ALA A 112 3.47 30.44 -6.79
CA ALA A 112 3.03 29.04 -6.67
C ALA A 112 4.03 28.20 -5.84
N LEU A 113 5.33 28.38 -6.06
CA LEU A 113 6.37 27.72 -5.26
C LEU A 113 6.38 28.23 -3.81
N GLN A 114 6.14 29.53 -3.59
CA GLN A 114 6.08 30.09 -2.24
C GLN A 114 4.86 29.59 -1.48
N ASP A 115 3.69 29.50 -2.13
CA ASP A 115 2.46 28.95 -1.55
C ASP A 115 2.59 27.44 -1.28
N GLU A 116 3.26 26.69 -2.16
CA GLU A 116 3.61 25.29 -1.94
C GLU A 116 4.60 25.12 -0.77
N VAL A 117 5.63 25.98 -0.69
CA VAL A 117 6.59 25.98 0.43
C VAL A 117 5.92 26.37 1.74
N ASP A 118 5.01 27.34 1.74
CA ASP A 118 4.31 27.80 2.94
C ASP A 118 3.28 26.79 3.43
N THR A 119 2.57 26.11 2.51
CA THR A 119 1.70 24.98 2.87
C THR A 119 2.50 23.78 3.40
N LEU A 120 3.68 23.50 2.83
CA LEU A 120 4.61 22.51 3.37
C LEU A 120 5.11 22.91 4.77
N ASN A 121 5.49 24.17 4.97
CA ASN A 121 5.98 24.69 6.25
C ASN A 121 4.89 24.69 7.33
N ALA A 122 3.66 25.06 6.98
CA ALA A 122 2.50 24.99 7.85
C ALA A 122 2.20 23.54 8.25
N ALA A 123 2.28 22.59 7.31
CA ALA A 123 2.13 21.17 7.58
C ALA A 123 3.25 20.61 8.48
N MET A 124 4.50 21.08 8.31
CA MET A 124 5.62 20.73 9.18
C MET A 124 5.47 21.32 10.59
N ALA A 125 4.97 22.55 10.69
CA ALA A 125 4.72 23.24 11.96
C ALA A 125 3.55 22.61 12.74
N GLU A 126 2.48 22.19 12.05
CA GLU A 126 1.38 21.45 12.66
C GLU A 126 1.84 20.05 13.13
N GLY A 127 2.78 19.42 12.42
CA GLY A 127 3.44 18.19 12.85
C GLY A 127 4.23 18.29 14.16
N ALA A 128 4.57 19.51 14.61
CA ALA A 128 5.17 19.76 15.92
C ALA A 128 4.13 19.72 17.05
N VAL A 129 2.84 19.96 16.74
CA VAL A 129 1.72 19.90 17.69
C VAL A 129 1.21 18.46 17.79
N ARG A 130 1.84 17.70 18.67
CA ARG A 130 1.60 16.28 18.97
C ARG A 130 0.11 15.95 19.21
N THR A 131 -0.63 15.55 18.17
CA THR A 131 -1.99 15.01 18.32
C THR A 131 -2.09 13.49 18.13
N ALA A 132 -1.09 12.83 17.55
CA ALA A 132 -1.15 11.41 17.21
C ALA A 132 -0.33 10.52 18.16
N ARG A 133 -0.94 9.42 18.67
CA ARG A 133 -0.30 8.42 19.56
C ARG A 133 0.66 7.47 18.82
N PHE A 134 0.45 7.22 17.53
CA PHE A 134 1.28 6.34 16.69
C PHE A 134 1.46 6.92 15.27
N LEU A 135 2.70 6.86 14.75
CA LEU A 135 3.11 7.32 13.40
C LEU A 135 2.70 8.77 13.03
N PRO A 136 3.08 9.79 13.82
CA PRO A 136 2.66 11.20 13.62
C PRO A 136 3.07 11.79 12.26
N ARG A 137 4.23 11.40 11.72
CA ARG A 137 4.72 11.88 10.42
C ARG A 137 3.85 11.41 9.24
N VAL A 138 3.25 10.22 9.34
CA VAL A 138 2.39 9.67 8.28
C VAL A 138 1.06 10.41 8.24
N GLU A 139 0.50 10.73 9.41
CA GLU A 139 -0.75 11.49 9.51
C GLU A 139 -0.59 12.93 8.98
N ALA A 140 0.53 13.59 9.31
CA ALA A 140 0.85 14.92 8.78
C ALA A 140 0.97 14.90 7.25
N ALA A 141 1.68 13.92 6.68
CA ALA A 141 1.80 13.76 5.24
C ALA A 141 0.45 13.48 4.56
N GLN A 142 -0.42 12.66 5.17
CA GLN A 142 -1.74 12.37 4.66
C GLN A 142 -2.66 13.61 4.69
N ARG A 143 -2.59 14.41 5.75
CA ARG A 143 -3.35 15.65 5.87
C ARG A 143 -2.90 16.70 4.86
N ALA A 144 -1.59 16.86 4.67
CA ALA A 144 -1.03 17.73 3.63
C ALA A 144 -1.47 17.30 2.22
N ALA A 145 -1.43 16.00 1.93
CA ALA A 145 -1.90 15.45 0.66
C ALA A 145 -3.41 15.66 0.44
N LEU A 146 -4.22 15.55 1.51
CA LEU A 146 -5.67 15.84 1.45
C LEU A 146 -5.95 17.31 1.16
N VAL A 147 -5.18 18.23 1.74
CA VAL A 147 -5.32 19.68 1.49
C VAL A 147 -4.93 19.99 0.04
N ALA A 148 -3.78 19.48 -0.43
CA ALA A 148 -3.32 19.65 -1.80
C ALA A 148 -4.31 19.06 -2.83
N ALA A 149 -4.99 17.96 -2.51
CA ALA A 149 -5.99 17.35 -3.38
C ALA A 149 -7.37 18.05 -3.37
N GLY A 150 -7.54 19.15 -2.62
CA GLY A 150 -8.80 19.88 -2.52
C GLY A 150 -9.84 19.24 -1.59
N GLY A 151 -9.37 18.48 -0.59
CA GLY A 151 -10.19 17.90 0.47
C GLY A 151 -10.76 16.50 0.18
N LYS A 152 -11.37 15.89 1.21
CA LYS A 152 -11.88 14.51 1.19
C LYS A 152 -12.93 14.23 0.12
N VAL A 153 -13.62 15.26 -0.37
CA VAL A 153 -14.65 15.14 -1.42
C VAL A 153 -14.04 14.83 -2.79
N ARG A 154 -12.86 15.40 -3.09
CA ARG A 154 -12.14 15.17 -4.36
C ARG A 154 -11.19 13.98 -4.30
N ALA A 155 -10.70 13.62 -3.12
CA ALA A 155 -9.84 12.45 -2.91
C ALA A 155 -10.38 11.52 -1.81
N PRO A 156 -11.50 10.79 -2.05
CA PRO A 156 -12.10 9.89 -1.06
C PRO A 156 -11.18 8.73 -0.67
N TYR A 157 -10.24 8.33 -1.54
CA TYR A 157 -9.26 7.28 -1.27
C TYR A 157 -8.18 7.68 -0.24
N LEU A 158 -7.99 8.99 0.01
CA LEU A 158 -7.10 9.50 1.06
C LEU A 158 -7.80 9.65 2.41
N ALA A 159 -9.10 9.32 2.52
CA ALA A 159 -9.82 9.40 3.78
C ALA A 159 -9.48 8.25 4.74
N ASP A 160 -8.99 7.12 4.21
CA ASP A 160 -8.68 5.93 5.00
C ASP A 160 -7.34 6.08 5.76
N ASP A 161 -7.30 5.69 7.04
CA ASP A 161 -6.10 5.82 7.86
C ASP A 161 -4.91 5.04 7.26
N LEU A 162 -3.87 5.76 6.81
CA LEU A 162 -2.72 5.17 6.12
C LEU A 162 -1.86 4.30 7.05
N ARG A 163 -1.94 4.53 8.37
CA ARG A 163 -1.19 3.77 9.38
C ARG A 163 -1.55 2.30 9.35
N VAL A 164 -2.85 2.01 9.28
CA VAL A 164 -3.37 0.64 9.22
C VAL A 164 -2.87 -0.06 7.95
N THR A 165 -2.78 0.66 6.83
CA THR A 165 -2.22 0.11 5.59
C THR A 165 -0.74 -0.20 5.72
N ILE A 166 0.06 0.69 6.31
CA ILE A 166 1.49 0.46 6.54
C ILE A 166 1.72 -0.72 7.48
N VAL A 167 1.00 -0.77 8.61
CA VAL A 167 1.12 -1.88 9.58
C VAL A 167 0.70 -3.20 8.95
N ALA A 168 -0.40 -3.22 8.19
CA ALA A 168 -0.85 -4.42 7.48
C ALA A 168 0.16 -4.85 6.40
N LEU A 169 0.78 -3.91 5.69
CA LEU A 169 1.81 -4.20 4.68
C LEU A 169 3.05 -4.83 5.32
N LEU A 170 3.56 -4.21 6.39
CA LEU A 170 4.71 -4.74 7.13
C LEU A 170 4.40 -6.11 7.75
N GLY A 171 3.21 -6.26 8.33
CA GLY A 171 2.74 -7.55 8.86
C GLY A 171 2.63 -8.62 7.77
N THR A 172 2.13 -8.27 6.59
CA THR A 172 2.03 -9.20 5.44
C THR A 172 3.42 -9.59 4.92
N LEU A 173 4.36 -8.65 4.88
CA LEU A 173 5.74 -8.93 4.49
C LEU A 173 6.41 -9.89 5.48
N ALA A 174 6.21 -9.68 6.79
CA ALA A 174 6.71 -10.59 7.83
C ALA A 174 5.99 -11.94 7.83
N ALA A 175 4.74 -12.00 7.38
CA ALA A 175 3.97 -13.23 7.32
C ALA A 175 4.51 -14.26 6.31
N ILE A 176 5.26 -13.82 5.29
CA ILE A 176 5.91 -14.72 4.34
C ILE A 176 6.94 -15.63 5.05
N PRO A 177 8.04 -15.11 5.63
CA PRO A 177 9.04 -15.95 6.29
C PRO A 177 8.51 -16.66 7.54
N LEU A 178 7.60 -16.03 8.29
CA LEU A 178 7.01 -16.65 9.48
C LEU A 178 6.05 -17.79 9.12
N GLY A 179 5.23 -17.60 8.08
CA GLY A 179 4.33 -18.62 7.56
C GLY A 179 5.10 -19.80 6.96
N THR A 180 6.15 -19.55 6.18
CA THR A 180 6.97 -20.63 5.61
C THR A 180 7.70 -21.43 6.69
N LEU A 181 8.33 -20.77 7.68
CA LEU A 181 8.95 -21.46 8.82
C LEU A 181 7.92 -22.26 9.62
N GLY A 182 6.77 -21.65 9.94
CA GLY A 182 5.68 -22.32 10.64
C GLY A 182 5.19 -23.56 9.90
N ALA A 183 5.03 -23.48 8.58
CA ALA A 183 4.66 -24.60 7.73
C ALA A 183 5.70 -25.72 7.78
N ILE A 184 6.99 -25.41 7.67
CA ILE A 184 8.07 -26.40 7.73
C ILE A 184 8.07 -27.12 9.08
N VAL A 185 8.05 -26.37 10.19
CA VAL A 185 8.04 -26.96 11.55
C VAL A 185 6.82 -27.85 11.73
N THR A 186 5.64 -27.39 11.29
CA THR A 186 4.40 -28.16 11.41
C THR A 186 4.41 -29.41 10.55
N ALA A 187 4.99 -29.36 9.35
CA ALA A 187 5.17 -30.52 8.51
C ALA A 187 6.07 -31.57 9.18
N VAL A 188 7.16 -31.15 9.82
CA VAL A 188 8.03 -32.06 10.58
C VAL A 188 7.27 -32.69 11.74
N LEU A 189 6.50 -31.90 12.50
CA LEU A 189 5.68 -32.41 13.61
C LEU A 189 4.63 -33.43 13.13
N LEU A 190 4.04 -33.22 11.95
CA LEU A 190 3.08 -34.15 11.34
C LEU A 190 3.69 -35.47 10.87
N VAL A 191 5.00 -35.49 10.59
CA VAL A 191 5.72 -36.71 10.16
C VAL A 191 6.23 -37.49 11.37
N VAL A 192 6.64 -36.78 12.43
CA VAL A 192 7.21 -37.39 13.63
C VAL A 192 6.16 -37.82 14.65
N GLY A 193 5.04 -37.10 14.73
CA GLY A 193 3.91 -37.41 15.62
C GLY A 193 2.88 -38.32 14.98
#